data_AF-A0A8C1UXF3-F1
#
_entry.id   AF-A0A8C1UXF3-F1
#
_cell.length_a   1.000
_cell.length_b   1.000
_cell.length_c   1.000
_cell.angle_alpha   90.00
_cell.angle_beta   90.00
_cell.angle_gamma   90.00
#
_symmetry.space_group_name_H-M   'P 1'
#
loop_
_entity.id
_entity.type
_entity.pdbx_description
1 polymer ?
#
loop_
_entity_poly.entity_id
_entity_poly.type
_entity_poly.pdbx_seq_one_letter_code
_entity_poly.pdbx_strand_id
1 'polypeptide(L)'
;MIRTILRNLQSILNYADDSGQVDLSRDPSLGGSFTGVEPMGLFWALKADVVDCKFTHTDVTRPALVDIEAVSEDKVIAKVTNERHCLTDGVRRIPVKEGRIRGTLFMPPGKGPFPGILDTNVFRGGPFELRAALLAKRNFAVLALAFQGYQDLPKRADRFHLEYFEQGIDFLRQQPEVTKKGMYTSQPGFPRGLKKP
;
A
#
# COMPACT_ATOMS: atom_id res chain seq x y z
N MET A 1 6.80 -8.11 32.40
CA MET A 1 7.09 -8.60 31.05
C MET A 1 5.90 -8.26 30.18
N ILE A 2 6.04 -7.38 29.19
CA ILE A 2 4.90 -6.98 28.35
C ILE A 2 5.09 -7.62 26.96
N ARG A 3 4.17 -8.50 26.57
CA ARG A 3 4.02 -9.06 25.23
C ARG A 3 2.97 -8.25 24.48
N THR A 4 3.22 -7.87 23.24
CA THR A 4 2.16 -7.28 22.41
C THR A 4 1.54 -8.33 21.52
N ILE A 5 0.21 -8.45 21.43
CA ILE A 5 -0.47 -9.46 20.60
C ILE A 5 -1.36 -8.78 19.56
N LEU A 6 -1.14 -9.12 18.29
CA LEU A 6 -1.99 -8.79 17.15
C LEU A 6 -2.70 -10.06 16.69
N ARG A 7 -4.01 -10.04 16.41
CA ARG A 7 -4.69 -11.15 15.71
C ARG A 7 -4.26 -11.07 14.22
N ASN A 8 -3.69 -12.16 13.68
CA ASN A 8 -2.53 -12.24 12.75
C ASN A 8 -1.19 -12.12 13.52
N LEU A 9 -0.77 -13.25 14.09
CA LEU A 9 0.07 -13.36 15.29
C LEU A 9 1.49 -12.82 15.12
N GLN A 10 1.71 -11.55 15.44
CA GLN A 10 3.05 -11.05 15.80
C GLN A 10 3.09 -10.70 17.28
N SER A 11 4.23 -11.00 17.89
CA SER A 11 4.51 -10.58 19.25
C SER A 11 5.96 -10.17 19.39
N ILE A 12 6.17 -9.21 20.27
CA ILE A 12 7.50 -8.80 20.70
C ILE A 12 7.58 -8.85 22.21
N LEU A 13 8.81 -8.98 22.69
CA LEU A 13 9.13 -9.01 24.10
C LEU A 13 9.91 -7.75 24.46
N ASN A 14 9.35 -6.92 25.33
CA ASN A 14 10.02 -5.71 25.83
C ASN A 14 9.96 -5.66 27.37
N TYR A 15 10.94 -4.95 27.95
CA TYR A 15 10.88 -4.49 29.33
C TYR A 15 10.46 -3.03 29.37
N ALA A 16 9.62 -2.70 30.34
CA ALA A 16 9.36 -1.31 30.67
C ALA A 16 10.56 -0.74 31.44
N ASP A 17 10.79 0.56 31.28
CA ASP A 17 11.75 1.30 32.09
C ASP A 17 11.27 1.46 33.55
N ASP A 18 12.09 2.10 34.38
CA ASP A 18 11.80 2.32 35.81
C ASP A 18 10.53 3.16 36.04
N SER A 19 10.04 3.86 35.01
CA SER A 19 8.78 4.61 35.05
C SER A 19 7.58 3.80 34.55
N GLY A 20 7.78 2.54 34.16
CA GLY A 20 6.74 1.67 33.61
C GLY A 20 6.42 1.96 32.14
N GLN A 21 7.29 2.65 31.40
CA GLN A 21 7.07 3.00 30.00
C GLN A 21 7.85 2.09 29.05
N VAL A 22 7.28 1.87 27.86
CA VAL A 22 7.94 1.19 26.74
C VAL A 22 7.88 2.12 25.54
N ASP A 23 9.03 2.49 25.01
CA ASP A 23 9.18 3.29 23.79
C ASP A 23 9.86 2.45 22.70
N LEU A 24 9.10 2.05 21.68
CA LEU A 24 9.60 1.20 20.58
C LEU A 24 10.68 1.86 19.72
N SER A 25 10.90 3.18 19.86
CA SER A 25 11.97 3.90 19.17
C SER A 25 13.31 3.87 19.90
N ARG A 26 13.31 3.43 21.16
CA ARG A 26 14.48 3.39 22.05
C ARG A 26 14.72 1.98 22.58
N ASP A 27 13.66 1.30 22.98
CA ASP A 27 13.71 0.06 23.74
C ASP A 27 13.68 -1.14 22.77
N PRO A 28 14.72 -1.99 22.77
CA PRO A 28 14.82 -3.07 21.80
C PRO A 28 13.81 -4.18 22.09
N SER A 29 13.24 -4.76 21.04
CA SER A 29 12.59 -6.07 21.14
C SER A 29 13.65 -7.13 21.46
N LEU A 30 13.38 -7.93 22.49
CA LEU A 30 14.28 -8.98 22.97
C LEU A 30 13.96 -10.35 22.37
N GLY A 31 12.85 -10.47 21.64
CA GLY A 31 12.43 -11.74 21.05
C GLY A 31 11.04 -11.67 20.43
N GLY A 32 10.58 -12.80 19.89
CA GLY A 32 9.33 -12.91 19.16
C GLY A 32 9.56 -12.74 17.66
N SER A 33 8.78 -11.87 17.03
CA SER A 33 8.74 -11.69 15.57
C SER A 33 9.99 -11.04 14.98
N PHE A 34 10.69 -10.23 15.78
CA PHE A 34 11.94 -9.55 15.44
C PHE A 34 12.67 -9.15 16.74
N THR A 35 13.95 -8.79 16.63
CA THR A 35 14.78 -8.29 17.74
C THR A 35 15.41 -6.95 17.37
N GLY A 36 15.84 -6.18 18.38
CA GLY A 36 16.46 -4.86 18.19
C GLY A 36 15.46 -3.69 18.23
N VAL A 37 15.97 -2.50 17.97
CA VAL A 37 15.18 -1.25 18.00
C VAL A 37 14.53 -1.03 16.65
N GLU A 38 13.29 -1.49 16.53
CA GLU A 38 12.53 -1.54 15.28
C GLU A 38 11.14 -0.90 15.48
N PRO A 39 11.02 0.45 15.46
CA PRO A 39 9.78 1.14 15.80
C PRO A 39 8.56 0.73 14.95
N MET A 40 8.80 0.31 13.71
CA MET A 40 7.77 -0.14 12.77
C MET A 40 7.69 -1.67 12.64
N GLY A 41 8.43 -2.41 13.47
CA GLY A 41 8.57 -3.86 13.42
C GLY A 41 7.24 -4.59 13.54
N LEU A 42 6.34 -4.12 14.41
CA LEU A 42 4.99 -4.68 14.56
C LEU A 42 4.19 -4.70 13.26
N PHE A 43 4.51 -3.83 12.29
CA PHE A 43 3.80 -3.74 11.02
C PHE A 43 4.52 -4.47 9.88
N TRP A 44 5.83 -4.28 9.72
CA TRP A 44 6.55 -4.91 8.61
C TRP A 44 6.75 -6.41 8.84
N ALA A 45 6.81 -6.85 10.10
CA ALA A 45 6.98 -8.25 10.46
C ALA A 45 5.65 -9.02 10.48
N LEU A 46 4.51 -8.40 10.17
CA LEU A 46 3.21 -9.06 10.10
C LEU A 46 3.26 -10.29 9.18
N LYS A 47 2.94 -11.46 9.73
CA LYS A 47 2.75 -12.72 9.01
C LYS A 47 1.28 -13.11 9.08
N ALA A 48 0.80 -13.69 8.00
CA ALA A 48 -0.52 -14.28 7.99
C ALA A 48 -0.52 -15.60 8.78
N ASP A 49 -1.61 -15.87 9.49
CA ASP A 49 -1.78 -17.14 10.23
C ASP A 49 -2.02 -18.33 9.28
N VAL A 50 -2.36 -18.06 8.02
CA VAL A 50 -2.59 -19.06 6.96
C VAL A 50 -1.45 -19.03 5.96
N VAL A 51 -0.92 -20.22 5.64
CA VAL A 51 0.12 -20.41 4.62
C VAL A 51 -0.35 -19.82 3.28
N ASP A 52 0.56 -19.14 2.58
CA ASP A 52 0.34 -18.48 1.29
C ASP A 52 -0.69 -17.34 1.25
N CYS A 53 -1.13 -16.84 2.41
CA CYS A 53 -1.97 -15.65 2.46
C CYS A 53 -1.11 -14.37 2.39
N LYS A 54 -1.45 -13.47 1.46
CA LYS A 54 -0.83 -12.15 1.33
C LYS A 54 -1.72 -11.10 1.95
N PHE A 55 -1.14 -10.10 2.62
CA PHE A 55 -1.88 -8.94 3.06
C PHE A 55 -2.58 -8.27 1.87
N THR A 56 -3.91 -8.16 1.92
CA THR A 56 -4.71 -7.49 0.89
C THR A 56 -5.57 -6.40 1.49
N HIS A 57 -5.30 -5.17 1.08
CA HIS A 57 -6.17 -4.03 1.34
C HIS A 57 -6.82 -3.59 0.03
N THR A 58 -8.05 -4.03 -0.19
CA THR A 58 -8.76 -3.88 -1.47
C THR A 58 -9.60 -2.62 -1.55
N ASP A 59 -10.12 -2.13 -0.44
CA ASP A 59 -10.91 -0.91 -0.37
C ASP A 59 -10.09 0.21 0.26
N VAL A 60 -9.48 1.04 -0.58
CA VAL A 60 -8.63 2.17 -0.16
C VAL A 60 -9.41 3.31 0.51
N THR A 61 -10.75 3.28 0.45
CA THR A 61 -11.61 4.30 1.08
C THR A 61 -11.82 4.07 2.57
N ARG A 62 -11.44 2.88 3.07
CA ARG A 62 -11.49 2.52 4.48
C ARG A 62 -10.07 2.37 5.04
N PRO A 63 -9.84 2.65 6.33
CA PRO A 63 -8.56 2.37 6.94
C PRO A 63 -8.33 0.86 7.08
N ALA A 64 -7.06 0.44 6.98
CA ALA A 64 -6.65 -0.85 7.49
C ALA A 64 -6.59 -0.77 9.02
N LEU A 65 -7.29 -1.67 9.71
CA LEU A 65 -7.34 -1.72 11.16
C LEU A 65 -6.29 -2.69 11.70
N VAL A 66 -5.54 -2.26 12.70
CA VAL A 66 -4.47 -3.04 13.33
C VAL A 66 -4.63 -3.00 14.85
N ASP A 67 -5.08 -4.10 15.45
CA ASP A 67 -5.29 -4.23 16.89
C ASP A 67 -3.99 -4.48 17.63
N ILE A 68 -3.54 -3.52 18.45
CA ILE A 68 -2.33 -3.62 19.25
C ILE A 68 -2.75 -3.86 20.70
N GLU A 69 -2.36 -5.02 21.25
CA GLU A 69 -2.61 -5.37 22.64
C GLU A 69 -1.30 -5.31 23.42
N ALA A 70 -1.30 -4.90 24.68
CA ALA A 70 -0.19 -5.08 25.61
C ALA A 70 -0.60 -6.14 26.63
N VAL A 71 0.25 -7.12 26.89
CA VAL A 71 -0.05 -8.34 27.65
C VAL A 71 1.00 -8.55 28.72
N SER A 72 0.63 -8.67 29.99
CA SER A 72 1.54 -9.05 31.06
C SER A 72 0.99 -10.28 31.75
N GLU A 73 1.85 -11.27 32.05
CA GLU A 73 1.45 -12.53 32.71
C GLU A 73 0.24 -13.19 32.04
N ASP A 74 0.30 -13.29 30.70
CA ASP A 74 -0.76 -13.84 29.84
C ASP A 74 -2.13 -13.13 29.94
N LYS A 75 -2.18 -11.91 30.49
CA LYS A 75 -3.37 -11.06 30.53
C LYS A 75 -3.18 -9.79 29.73
N VAL A 76 -4.16 -9.45 28.89
CA VAL A 76 -4.20 -8.16 28.19
C VAL A 76 -4.39 -7.04 29.21
N ILE A 77 -3.39 -6.18 29.36
CA ILE A 77 -3.39 -5.04 30.28
C ILE A 77 -3.78 -3.73 29.58
N ALA A 78 -3.63 -3.65 28.26
CA ALA A 78 -4.10 -2.53 27.44
C ALA A 78 -4.37 -2.99 26.01
N LYS A 79 -5.27 -2.29 25.30
CA LYS A 79 -5.57 -2.54 23.89
C LYS A 79 -5.92 -1.24 23.19
N VAL A 80 -5.48 -1.10 21.95
CA VAL A 80 -5.84 0.00 21.05
C VAL A 80 -5.94 -0.51 19.62
N THR A 81 -6.82 0.08 18.82
CA THR A 81 -6.87 -0.17 17.37
C THR A 81 -6.19 0.98 16.64
N ASN A 82 -5.13 0.69 15.90
CA ASN A 82 -4.45 1.63 15.03
C ASN A 82 -5.13 1.65 13.66
N GLU A 83 -5.65 2.80 13.25
CA GLU A 83 -6.20 3.01 11.91
C GLU A 83 -5.12 3.48 10.94
N ARG A 84 -4.97 2.77 9.81
CA ARG A 84 -3.99 3.09 8.78
C ARG A 84 -4.68 3.49 7.48
N HIS A 85 -4.83 4.80 7.30
CA HIS A 85 -5.49 5.42 6.16
C HIS A 85 -4.59 5.45 4.91
N CYS A 86 -5.11 4.96 3.79
CA CYS A 86 -4.41 4.97 2.50
C CYS A 86 -4.65 6.27 1.72
N LEU A 87 -5.87 6.79 1.79
CA LEU A 87 -6.25 8.10 1.27
C LEU A 87 -6.08 9.16 2.35
N THR A 88 -5.78 10.38 1.93
CA THR A 88 -5.84 11.58 2.78
C THR A 88 -7.02 12.44 2.37
N ASP A 89 -7.47 13.28 3.29
CA ASP A 89 -8.52 14.25 3.04
C ASP A 89 -8.27 15.05 1.75
N GLY A 90 -9.30 15.12 0.91
CA GLY A 90 -9.27 15.85 -0.35
C GLY A 90 -8.68 15.10 -1.56
N VAL A 91 -8.07 13.93 -1.39
CA VAL A 91 -7.71 13.08 -2.56
C VAL A 91 -8.98 12.53 -3.18
N ARG A 92 -9.18 12.81 -4.47
CA ARG A 92 -10.34 12.30 -5.23
C ARG A 92 -10.02 10.94 -5.82
N ARG A 93 -10.88 9.96 -5.55
CA ARG A 93 -10.89 8.66 -6.20
C ARG A 93 -11.95 8.66 -7.31
N ILE A 94 -11.53 8.55 -8.56
CA ILE A 94 -12.40 8.69 -9.74
C ILE A 94 -12.31 7.40 -10.57
N PRO A 95 -13.32 6.51 -10.52
CA PRO A 95 -13.37 5.35 -11.42
C PRO A 95 -13.38 5.81 -12.89
N VAL A 96 -12.53 5.20 -13.71
CA VAL A 96 -12.36 5.57 -15.12
C VAL A 96 -12.92 4.48 -16.03
N LYS A 97 -13.87 4.87 -16.89
CA LYS A 97 -14.42 4.07 -17.97
C LYS A 97 -14.55 4.92 -19.23
N GLU A 98 -13.43 5.19 -19.89
CA GLU A 98 -13.37 6.07 -21.07
C GLU A 98 -12.77 5.34 -22.27
N GLY A 99 -13.51 5.28 -23.39
CA GLY A 99 -13.15 4.44 -24.52
C GLY A 99 -12.88 2.99 -24.07
N ARG A 100 -11.68 2.48 -24.34
CA ARG A 100 -11.21 1.17 -23.85
C ARG A 100 -10.48 1.21 -22.51
N ILE A 101 -10.14 2.39 -21.98
CA ILE A 101 -9.40 2.54 -20.73
C ILE A 101 -10.29 2.16 -19.54
N ARG A 102 -9.78 1.26 -18.69
CA ARG A 102 -10.40 0.87 -17.42
C ARG A 102 -9.40 1.05 -16.29
N GLY A 103 -9.82 1.75 -15.25
CA GLY A 103 -8.93 2.05 -14.14
C GLY A 103 -9.58 2.88 -13.05
N THR A 104 -8.75 3.45 -12.20
CA THR A 104 -9.17 4.46 -11.22
C THR A 104 -8.11 5.54 -11.16
N LEU A 105 -8.53 6.78 -11.37
CA LEU A 105 -7.70 7.97 -11.25
C LEU A 105 -7.75 8.48 -9.82
N PHE A 106 -6.57 8.63 -9.21
CA PHE A 106 -6.40 9.29 -7.93
C PHE A 106 -5.81 10.67 -8.18
N MET A 107 -6.55 11.70 -7.78
CA MET A 107 -6.16 13.08 -7.99
C MET A 107 -5.93 13.78 -6.64
N PRO A 108 -4.75 14.37 -6.40
CA PRO A 108 -4.50 15.14 -5.20
C PRO A 108 -5.45 16.35 -5.06
N PRO A 109 -5.66 16.86 -3.83
CA PRO A 109 -6.40 18.11 -3.64
C PRO A 109 -5.62 19.31 -4.19
N GLY A 110 -6.35 20.31 -4.70
CA GLY A 110 -5.78 21.56 -5.22
C GLY A 110 -5.89 21.69 -6.73
N LYS A 111 -5.30 22.78 -7.26
CA LYS A 111 -5.41 23.17 -8.68
C LYS A 111 -4.35 22.53 -9.59
N GLY A 112 -3.38 21.81 -9.04
CA GLY A 112 -2.23 21.29 -9.78
C GLY A 112 -1.25 22.40 -10.23
N PRO A 113 -0.40 22.14 -11.24
CA PRO A 113 -0.29 20.88 -11.98
C PRO A 113 0.43 19.80 -11.16
N PHE A 114 -0.09 18.57 -11.19
CA PHE A 114 0.49 17.41 -10.52
C PHE A 114 1.29 16.56 -11.52
N PRO A 115 2.46 16.02 -11.15
CA PRO A 115 3.13 14.98 -11.93
C PRO A 115 2.24 13.75 -12.12
N GLY A 116 2.16 13.26 -13.36
CA GLY A 116 1.32 12.11 -13.73
C GLY A 116 2.06 10.78 -13.61
N ILE A 117 1.40 9.78 -13.01
CA ILE A 117 1.91 8.41 -12.93
C ILE A 117 0.90 7.44 -13.54
N LEU A 118 1.34 6.66 -14.54
CA LEU A 118 0.59 5.49 -14.99
C LEU A 118 1.00 4.29 -14.12
N ASP A 119 0.07 3.84 -13.27
CA ASP A 119 0.26 2.71 -12.38
C ASP A 119 -0.34 1.43 -12.96
N THR A 120 0.52 0.46 -13.26
CA THR A 120 0.12 -0.84 -13.82
C THR A 120 0.53 -1.96 -12.87
N ASN A 121 -0.34 -2.94 -12.70
CA ASN A 121 -0.03 -4.15 -11.95
C ASN A 121 -0.19 -5.38 -12.85
N VAL A 122 0.91 -6.11 -13.05
CA VAL A 122 0.97 -7.24 -13.97
C VAL A 122 0.24 -8.49 -13.42
N PHE A 123 0.14 -8.61 -12.10
CA PHE A 123 -0.27 -9.85 -11.43
C PHE A 123 -1.72 -9.87 -10.95
N ARG A 124 -2.43 -8.74 -11.03
CA ARG A 124 -3.83 -8.65 -10.62
C ARG A 124 -4.69 -8.28 -11.83
N GLY A 125 -5.82 -8.98 -11.99
CA GLY A 125 -6.82 -8.70 -13.02
C GLY A 125 -7.65 -7.44 -12.73
N GLY A 126 -7.11 -6.44 -12.07
CA GLY A 126 -7.83 -5.22 -11.67
C GLY A 126 -6.88 -4.11 -11.24
N PRO A 127 -7.36 -2.86 -11.14
CA PRO A 127 -6.53 -1.74 -10.73
C PRO A 127 -5.93 -1.98 -9.35
N PHE A 128 -4.63 -1.68 -9.18
CA PHE A 128 -3.98 -1.78 -7.88
C PHE A 128 -4.04 -0.45 -7.13
N GLU A 129 -5.22 -0.17 -6.57
CA GLU A 129 -5.53 1.13 -6.01
C GLU A 129 -4.70 1.52 -4.78
N LEU A 130 -4.22 0.56 -3.99
CA LEU A 130 -3.44 0.83 -2.77
C LEU A 130 -2.20 1.69 -3.06
N ARG A 131 -1.41 1.32 -4.07
CA ARG A 131 -0.20 2.06 -4.44
C ARG A 131 -0.55 3.42 -5.02
N ALA A 132 -1.58 3.49 -5.89
CA ALA A 132 -2.01 4.74 -6.49
C ALA A 132 -2.52 5.75 -5.44
N ALA A 133 -3.32 5.31 -4.47
CA ALA A 133 -3.79 6.12 -3.36
C ALA A 133 -2.63 6.70 -2.53
N LEU A 134 -1.65 5.85 -2.16
CA LEU A 134 -0.48 6.27 -1.38
C LEU A 134 0.43 7.24 -2.14
N LEU A 135 0.54 7.09 -3.46
CA LEU A 135 1.27 8.03 -4.32
C LEU A 135 0.52 9.36 -4.47
N ALA A 136 -0.81 9.34 -4.56
CA ALA A 136 -1.61 10.57 -4.61
C ALA A 136 -1.48 11.43 -3.35
N LYS A 137 -1.29 10.81 -2.18
CA LYS A 137 -0.92 11.49 -0.92
C LYS A 137 0.40 12.26 -1.03
N ARG A 138 1.27 11.93 -1.98
CA ARG A 138 2.54 12.62 -2.27
C ARG A 138 2.42 13.62 -3.43
N ASN A 139 1.21 14.08 -3.74
CA ASN A 139 0.89 15.06 -4.78
C ASN A 139 1.16 14.59 -6.23
N PHE A 140 0.97 13.29 -6.49
CA PHE A 140 0.97 12.74 -7.84
C PHE A 140 -0.45 12.46 -8.33
N ALA A 141 -0.76 12.79 -9.58
CA ALA A 141 -1.96 12.30 -10.24
C ALA A 141 -1.71 10.90 -10.75
N VAL A 142 -2.41 9.89 -10.24
CA VAL A 142 -2.07 8.49 -10.53
C VAL A 142 -3.25 7.75 -11.14
N LEU A 143 -3.07 7.24 -12.36
CA LEU A 143 -4.02 6.33 -12.98
C LEU A 143 -3.62 4.89 -12.67
N ALA A 144 -4.35 4.24 -11.77
CA ALA A 144 -4.29 2.79 -11.61
C ALA A 144 -5.00 2.14 -12.81
N LEU A 145 -4.22 1.72 -13.81
CA LEU A 145 -4.70 1.16 -15.07
C LEU A 145 -4.81 -0.37 -14.95
N ALA A 146 -6.03 -0.88 -15.20
CA ALA A 146 -6.23 -2.30 -15.47
C ALA A 146 -6.01 -2.57 -16.96
N PHE A 147 -5.43 -3.72 -17.30
CA PHE A 147 -5.22 -4.13 -18.70
C PHE A 147 -5.72 -5.55 -19.00
N GLN A 148 -6.15 -6.31 -17.99
CA GLN A 148 -6.78 -7.62 -18.14
C GLN A 148 -7.67 -7.94 -16.94
N GLY A 149 -8.61 -8.87 -17.10
CA GLY A 149 -9.39 -9.50 -16.01
C GLY A 149 -10.37 -8.57 -15.28
N TYR A 150 -10.55 -7.34 -15.76
CA TYR A 150 -11.33 -6.30 -15.10
C TYR A 150 -12.44 -5.77 -15.99
N GLN A 151 -13.67 -5.77 -15.50
CA GLN A 151 -14.85 -5.31 -16.25
C GLN A 151 -14.96 -6.00 -17.62
N ASP A 152 -15.03 -5.22 -18.70
CA ASP A 152 -15.13 -5.64 -20.10
C ASP A 152 -13.76 -5.85 -20.78
N LEU A 153 -12.66 -5.83 -20.02
CA LEU A 153 -11.34 -6.19 -20.56
C LEU A 153 -11.21 -7.70 -20.81
N PRO A 154 -10.29 -8.12 -21.71
CA PRO A 154 -9.98 -9.53 -21.91
C PRO A 154 -9.64 -10.23 -20.59
N LYS A 155 -10.13 -11.46 -20.39
CA LYS A 155 -9.88 -12.24 -19.16
C LYS A 155 -8.39 -12.43 -18.88
N ARG A 156 -7.58 -12.58 -19.93
CA ARG A 156 -6.11 -12.63 -19.89
C ARG A 156 -5.58 -11.84 -21.08
N ALA A 157 -4.51 -11.09 -20.84
CA ALA A 157 -3.72 -10.49 -21.91
C ALA A 157 -2.81 -11.58 -22.49
N ASP A 158 -3.11 -12.00 -23.71
CA ASP A 158 -2.27 -12.87 -24.53
C ASP A 158 -1.06 -12.11 -25.10
N ARG A 159 -1.23 -10.80 -25.38
CA ARG A 159 -0.18 -9.88 -25.80
C ARG A 159 -0.30 -8.54 -25.07
N PHE A 160 0.85 -7.92 -24.77
CA PHE A 160 0.91 -6.57 -24.23
C PHE A 160 0.87 -5.56 -25.39
N HIS A 161 -0.33 -5.07 -25.71
CA HIS A 161 -0.52 -4.00 -26.68
C HIS A 161 -0.08 -2.66 -26.09
N LEU A 162 1.11 -2.18 -26.48
CA LEU A 162 1.69 -0.95 -25.94
C LEU A 162 0.80 0.27 -26.22
N GLU A 163 0.02 0.23 -27.29
CA GLU A 163 -0.94 1.25 -27.68
C GLU A 163 -2.01 1.47 -26.59
N TYR A 164 -2.38 0.42 -25.84
CA TYR A 164 -3.31 0.55 -24.72
C TYR A 164 -2.74 1.38 -23.58
N PHE A 165 -1.44 1.22 -23.30
CA PHE A 165 -0.75 1.98 -22.25
C PHE A 165 -0.47 3.41 -22.69
N GLU A 166 -0.16 3.62 -23.97
CA GLU A 166 -0.05 4.95 -24.58
C GLU A 166 -1.37 5.73 -24.46
N GLN A 167 -2.50 5.09 -24.74
CA GLN A 167 -3.81 5.72 -24.52
C GLN A 167 -4.07 6.06 -23.04
N GLY A 168 -3.59 5.24 -22.10
CA GLY A 168 -3.66 5.57 -20.67
C GLY A 168 -2.80 6.78 -20.28
N ILE A 169 -1.62 6.91 -20.91
CA ILE A 169 -0.75 8.08 -20.77
C ILE A 169 -1.44 9.33 -21.35
N ASP A 170 -2.04 9.22 -22.53
CA ASP A 170 -2.71 10.34 -23.18
C ASP A 170 -3.96 10.78 -22.39
N PHE A 171 -4.75 9.84 -21.87
CA PHE A 171 -5.85 10.13 -20.94
C PHE A 171 -5.35 10.93 -19.74
N LEU A 172 -4.24 10.54 -19.13
CA LEU A 172 -3.64 11.28 -18.01
C LEU A 172 -3.22 12.70 -18.42
N ARG A 173 -2.61 12.87 -19.60
CA ARG A 173 -2.18 14.19 -20.12
C ARG A 173 -3.33 15.14 -20.43
N GLN A 174 -4.51 14.59 -20.72
CA GLN A 174 -5.71 15.37 -21.00
C GLN A 174 -6.36 15.92 -19.73
N GLN A 175 -6.00 15.43 -18.54
CA GLN A 175 -6.52 15.95 -17.28
C GLN A 175 -5.97 17.37 -17.02
N PRO A 176 -6.84 18.36 -16.72
CA PRO A 176 -6.43 19.76 -16.62
C PRO A 176 -5.46 20.02 -15.47
N GLU A 177 -5.53 19.24 -14.39
CA GLU A 177 -4.65 19.35 -13.22
C GLU A 177 -3.34 18.57 -13.38
N VAL A 178 -3.07 17.91 -14.51
CA VAL A 178 -1.86 17.11 -14.74
C VAL A 178 -0.83 17.91 -15.52
N THR A 179 0.42 17.86 -15.08
CA THR A 179 1.54 18.47 -15.81
C THR A 179 1.74 17.78 -17.16
N LYS A 180 1.99 18.58 -18.20
CA LYS A 180 2.38 18.07 -19.52
C LYS A 180 3.85 17.64 -19.56
N LYS A 181 4.65 18.06 -18.57
CA LYS A 181 6.09 17.75 -18.43
C LYS A 181 6.31 16.90 -17.17
N GLY A 182 6.77 15.66 -17.32
CA GLY A 182 7.03 14.74 -16.21
C GLY A 182 5.95 13.68 -16.06
N MET A 183 6.09 12.60 -16.82
CA MET A 183 5.28 11.40 -16.68
C MET A 183 6.18 10.24 -16.28
N TYR A 184 5.72 9.47 -15.30
CA TYR A 184 6.44 8.32 -14.79
C TYR A 184 5.57 7.07 -14.91
N THR A 185 6.20 5.93 -15.16
CA THR A 185 5.55 4.63 -15.10
C THR A 185 6.04 3.93 -13.83
N SER A 186 5.12 3.48 -12.98
CA SER A 186 5.47 2.76 -11.75
C SER A 186 5.55 1.25 -12.02
N GLN A 187 6.64 0.79 -12.64
CA GLN A 187 6.92 -0.65 -12.67
C GLN A 187 7.37 -1.12 -11.27
N PRO A 188 6.87 -2.25 -10.74
CA PRO A 188 7.49 -2.87 -9.59
C PRO A 188 8.91 -3.32 -9.96
N GLY A 189 9.92 -2.67 -9.40
CA GLY A 189 11.31 -3.08 -9.56
C GLY A 189 11.57 -4.39 -8.81
N PHE A 190 11.93 -5.45 -9.53
CA PHE A 190 12.66 -6.56 -8.95
C PHE A 190 14.17 -6.24 -9.02
N PRO A 191 14.96 -6.48 -7.96
CA PRO A 191 16.41 -6.51 -8.11
C PRO A 191 16.75 -7.62 -9.13
N ARG A 192 17.32 -7.23 -10.28
CA ARG A 192 17.96 -8.17 -11.19
C ARG A 192 19.28 -8.62 -10.57
N GLY A 193 19.20 -9.54 -9.62
CA GLY A 193 20.34 -10.28 -9.09
C GLY A 193 20.58 -11.54 -9.92
N LEU A 194 21.16 -11.39 -11.12
CA LEU A 194 21.86 -12.48 -11.80
C LEU A 194 23.32 -12.10 -11.92
N LYS A 195 24.15 -12.65 -11.03
CA LYS A 195 25.43 -13.25 -11.41
C LYS A 195 25.64 -14.50 -10.57
N LYS A 196 25.40 -15.66 -11.18
CA LYS A 196 26.15 -16.87 -10.84
C LYS A 196 27.59 -16.64 -11.31
N PRO A 197 28.58 -16.98 -10.48
CA PRO A 197 29.61 -17.92 -10.88
C PRO A 197 29.28 -19.32 -10.35
#